data_AF-A0A938ZF57-F1
#
_entry.id   AF-A0A938ZF57-F1
#
_cell.length_a   1.000
_cell.length_b   1.000
_cell.length_c   1.000
_cell.angle_alpha   90.00
_cell.angle_beta   90.00
_cell.angle_gamma   90.00
#
_symmetry.space_group_name_H-M   'P 1'
#
loop_
_entity.id
_entity.type
_entity.pdbx_description
1 polymer ?
#
loop_
_entity_poly.entity_id
_entity_poly.type
_entity_poly.pdbx_seq_one_letter_code
_entity_poly.pdbx_strand_id
1 'polypeptide(L)'
;MATNTGNGQSQTAISDLEYDFVTILHNKAEAVKAYDTYIKDAEKVGSQPCVELFQKLRQSDIEHAQEIRQHLQQVLQHGKM
;
A
#
# COMPACT_ATOMS: atom_id res chain seq x y z
N MET A 1 43.07 -14.40 13.82
CA MET A 1 41.72 -14.89 14.17
C MET A 1 40.74 -14.23 13.23
N ALA A 2 40.28 -14.95 12.22
CA ALA A 2 39.31 -14.44 11.25
C ALA A 2 37.90 -14.74 11.77
N THR A 3 37.17 -13.71 12.21
CA THR A 3 35.73 -13.83 12.44
C THR A 3 35.02 -13.64 11.11
N ASN A 4 34.85 -14.76 10.41
CA ASN A 4 34.02 -14.86 9.23
C ASN A 4 32.56 -14.83 9.70
N THR A 5 32.00 -13.63 9.89
CA THR A 5 30.57 -13.45 10.13
C THR A 5 29.87 -13.70 8.81
N GLY A 6 29.30 -14.90 8.66
CA GLY A 6 28.55 -15.27 7.48
C GLY A 6 27.46 -14.25 7.18
N ASN A 7 27.56 -13.60 6.02
CA ASN A 7 26.46 -12.90 5.38
C ASN A 7 25.37 -13.92 5.08
N GLY A 8 24.50 -14.17 6.05
CA GLY A 8 23.19 -14.76 5.82
C GLY A 8 22.29 -13.75 5.13
N GLN A 9 22.67 -13.25 3.96
CA GLN A 9 21.72 -12.60 3.06
C GLN A 9 20.79 -13.72 2.60
N SER A 10 19.65 -13.83 3.26
CA SER A 10 18.48 -14.51 2.72
C SER A 10 18.33 -14.08 1.26
N GLN A 11 18.30 -15.06 0.37
CA GLN A 11 18.26 -14.91 -1.07
C GLN A 11 16.88 -14.41 -1.51
N THR A 12 16.46 -13.25 -1.02
CA THR A 12 15.19 -12.63 -1.38
C THR A 12 15.36 -11.83 -2.67
N ALA A 13 14.35 -11.88 -3.54
CA ALA A 13 14.38 -11.17 -4.82
C ALA A 13 14.35 -9.63 -4.67
N ILE A 14 13.88 -9.15 -3.51
CA ILE A 14 13.79 -7.75 -3.11
C ILE A 14 14.18 -7.60 -1.64
N SER A 15 14.57 -6.40 -1.24
CA SER A 15 14.79 -6.00 0.15
C SER A 15 13.49 -5.92 0.94
N ASP A 16 13.60 -5.96 2.27
CA ASP A 16 12.44 -5.83 3.17
C ASP A 16 11.70 -4.50 2.95
N LEU A 17 12.44 -3.40 2.73
CA LEU A 17 11.83 -2.09 2.49
C LEU A 17 11.05 -2.05 1.16
N GLU A 18 11.58 -2.66 0.10
CA GLU A 18 10.86 -2.80 -1.17
C GLU A 18 9.59 -3.64 -0.99
N TYR A 19 9.69 -4.74 -0.25
CA TYR A 19 8.55 -5.59 0.07
C TYR A 19 7.46 -4.83 0.83
N ASP A 20 7.85 -4.03 1.82
CA ASP A 20 6.92 -3.24 2.63
C ASP A 20 6.16 -2.22 1.76
N PHE A 21 6.87 -1.47 0.90
CA PHE A 21 6.23 -0.50 0.01
C PHE A 21 5.29 -1.16 -1.01
N VAL A 22 5.69 -2.29 -1.59
CA VAL A 22 4.82 -3.06 -2.51
C VAL A 22 3.57 -3.56 -1.77
N THR A 23 3.74 -4.06 -0.54
CA THR A 23 2.64 -4.55 0.29
C THR A 23 1.65 -3.43 0.63
N ILE A 24 2.14 -2.27 1.05
CA ILE A 24 1.28 -1.12 1.35
C ILE A 24 0.55 -0.66 0.09
N LEU A 25 1.23 -0.57 -1.05
CA LEU A 25 0.61 -0.17 -2.32
C LEU A 25 -0.49 -1.16 -2.74
N HIS A 26 -0.24 -2.46 -2.61
CA HIS A 26 -1.24 -3.51 -2.86
C HIS A 26 -2.48 -3.35 -1.97
N ASN A 27 -2.27 -3.19 -0.66
CA ASN A 27 -3.36 -3.03 0.30
C ASN A 27 -4.22 -1.79 0.01
N LYS A 28 -3.60 -0.67 -0.38
CA LYS A 28 -4.33 0.55 -0.80
C LYS A 28 -5.15 0.30 -2.06
N ALA A 29 -4.59 -0.39 -3.05
CA ALA A 29 -5.30 -0.71 -4.29
C ALA A 29 -6.52 -1.60 -4.04
N GLU A 30 -6.39 -2.63 -3.20
CA GLU A 30 -7.50 -3.50 -2.80
C GLU A 30 -8.58 -2.73 -2.03
N ALA A 31 -8.19 -1.82 -1.12
CA ALA A 31 -9.14 -0.95 -0.42
C ALA A 31 -9.92 -0.05 -1.40
N VAL A 32 -9.24 0.60 -2.35
CA VAL A 32 -9.88 1.43 -3.40
C VAL A 32 -10.92 0.65 -4.18
N LYS A 33 -10.59 -0.59 -4.57
CA LYS A 33 -11.51 -1.50 -5.28
C LYS A 33 -12.69 -1.91 -4.40
N ALA A 34 -12.46 -2.17 -3.12
CA ALA A 34 -13.50 -2.59 -2.19
C ALA A 34 -14.52 -1.46 -1.90
N TYR A 35 -14.08 -0.19 -1.85
CA TYR A 35 -14.96 0.93 -1.57
C TYR A 35 -16.12 1.06 -2.56
N ASP A 36 -15.95 0.68 -3.83
CA ASP A 36 -17.04 0.70 -4.80
C ASP A 36 -18.19 -0.23 -4.38
N THR A 37 -17.89 -1.36 -3.71
CA THR A 37 -18.91 -2.26 -3.16
C THR A 37 -19.52 -1.67 -1.89
N TYR A 38 -18.69 -1.12 -0.99
CA TYR A 38 -19.17 -0.54 0.27
C TYR A 38 -20.08 0.67 0.07
N ILE A 39 -19.76 1.52 -0.92
CA ILE A 39 -20.60 2.64 -1.33
C ILE A 39 -21.95 2.13 -1.82
N LYS A 40 -21.98 1.14 -2.71
CA LYS A 40 -23.24 0.54 -3.21
C LYS A 40 -24.07 -0.07 -2.08
N ASP A 41 -23.44 -0.72 -1.11
CA ASP A 41 -24.16 -1.32 0.01
C ASP A 41 -24.73 -0.25 0.96
N ALA A 42 -24.01 0.85 1.18
CA ALA A 42 -24.53 2.01 1.91
C ALA A 42 -25.71 2.69 1.20
N GLU A 43 -25.64 2.83 -0.13
CA GLU A 43 -26.71 3.35 -0.97
C GLU A 43 -27.98 2.49 -0.86
N LYS A 44 -27.85 1.15 -0.93
CA LYS A 44 -28.99 0.21 -0.85
C LYS A 44 -29.79 0.34 0.45
N VAL A 45 -29.13 0.67 1.56
CA VAL A 45 -29.78 0.84 2.87
C VAL A 45 -30.13 2.30 3.17
N GLY A 46 -29.88 3.22 2.23
CA GLY A 46 -30.18 4.64 2.38
C GLY A 46 -29.30 5.37 3.40
N SER A 47 -28.10 4.86 3.70
CA SER A 47 -27.19 5.47 4.68
C SER A 47 -26.27 6.48 4.01
N GLN A 48 -26.77 7.70 3.81
CA GLN A 48 -25.99 8.80 3.23
C GLN A 48 -24.68 9.12 3.99
N PRO A 49 -24.63 9.13 5.34
CA PRO A 49 -23.37 9.36 6.05
C PRO A 49 -22.31 8.28 5.76
N CYS A 50 -22.73 7.04 5.53
CA CYS A 50 -21.80 5.96 5.17
C CYS A 50 -21.29 6.13 3.73
N VAL A 51 -22.14 6.54 2.79
CA VAL A 51 -21.73 6.85 1.41
C VAL A 51 -20.63 7.91 1.40
N GLU A 52 -20.85 9.02 2.12
CA GLU A 52 -19.89 10.12 2.20
C GLU A 52 -18.57 9.70 2.84
N LEU A 53 -18.64 8.93 3.93
CA LEU A 53 -17.45 8.40 4.58
C LEU A 53 -16.64 7.50 3.63
N PHE A 54 -17.28 6.54 2.95
CA PHE A 54 -16.59 5.61 2.06
C PHE A 54 -16.02 6.32 0.83
N GLN A 55 -16.71 7.32 0.28
CA GLN A 55 -16.17 8.16 -0.79
C GLN A 55 -14.92 8.93 -0.34
N LYS A 56 -14.95 9.53 0.86
CA LYS A 56 -13.80 10.23 1.43
C LYS A 56 -12.61 9.28 1.66
N LEU A 57 -12.87 8.09 2.20
CA LEU A 57 -11.82 7.08 2.41
C LEU A 57 -11.21 6.62 1.10
N ARG A 58 -12.03 6.36 0.08
CA ARG A 58 -11.57 6.00 -1.27
C ARG A 58 -10.65 7.06 -1.86
N GLN A 59 -11.04 8.34 -1.76
CA GLN A 59 -10.23 9.44 -2.28
C GLN A 59 -8.89 9.55 -1.54
N SER A 60 -8.91 9.46 -0.21
CA SER A 60 -7.69 9.49 0.60
C SER A 60 -6.74 8.34 0.28
N ASP A 61 -7.26 7.12 0.09
CA ASP A 61 -6.41 5.98 -0.27
C ASP A 61 -5.86 6.06 -1.70
N ILE A 62 -6.55 6.71 -2.64
CA ILE A 62 -6.02 7.04 -3.97
C ILE A 62 -4.82 8.00 -3.84
N GLU A 63 -4.96 9.05 -3.04
CA GLU A 63 -3.89 10.03 -2.80
C GLU A 63 -2.68 9.38 -2.14
N HIS A 64 -2.91 8.59 -1.08
CA HIS A 64 -1.84 7.83 -0.43
C HIS A 64 -1.17 6.84 -1.40
N ALA A 65 -1.93 6.12 -2.23
CA ALA A 65 -1.35 5.20 -3.21
C ALA A 65 -0.45 5.92 -4.23
N GLN A 66 -0.80 7.15 -4.61
CA GLN A 66 0.03 7.97 -5.50
C GLN A 66 1.35 8.37 -4.83
N GLU A 67 1.31 8.81 -3.58
CA GLU A 67 2.49 9.15 -2.78
C GLU A 67 3.40 7.93 -2.56
N ILE A 68 2.82 6.80 -2.13
CA ILE A 68 3.51 5.53 -1.93
C ILE A 68 4.20 5.09 -3.23
N ARG A 69 3.53 5.24 -4.38
CA ARG A 69 4.12 4.91 -5.68
C ARG A 69 5.35 5.76 -5.99
N GLN A 70 5.33 7.06 -5.67
CA GLN A 70 6.48 7.94 -5.86
C GLN A 70 7.66 7.53 -4.97
N HIS A 71 7.39 7.19 -3.70
CA HIS A 71 8.43 6.73 -2.78
C HIS A 71 8.98 5.35 -3.16
N LEU A 72 8.11 4.42 -3.57
CA LEU A 72 8.55 3.11 -4.07
C LEU A 72 9.49 3.25 -5.27
N GLN A 73 9.27 4.21 -6.17
CA GLN A 73 10.21 4.46 -7.28
C GLN A 73 11.60 4.86 -6.77
N GLN A 74 11.69 5.67 -5.72
CA GLN A 74 12.97 6.03 -5.11
C GLN A 74 13.64 4.82 -4.46
N VAL A 75 12.87 4.03 -3.71
CA VAL A 75 13.36 2.82 -3.04
C VAL A 75 13.85 1.79 -4.04
N LEU A 76 13.13 1.54 -5.14
CA LEU A 76 13.56 0.59 -6.19
C LEU A 76 14.83 1.04 -6.92
N GLN A 77 15.09 2.36 -6.99
CA GLN A 77 16.28 2.90 -7.65
C GLN A 77 17.51 2.94 -6.73
N HIS A 78 17.31 3.26 -5.46
CA HIS A 78 18.42 3.59 -4.54
C HIS A 78 18.52 2.66 -3.32
N GLY A 79 17.58 1.74 -3.13
CA GLY A 79 17.42 0.90 -1.94
C GLY A 79 16.89 1.67 -0.71
N LYS A 80 16.59 2.96 -0.85
CA LYS A 80 16.13 3.88 0.20
C LYS A 80 15.52 5.15 -0.41
N MET A 81 14.92 5.99 0.44
CA MET A 81 14.53 7.37 0.10
C MET A 81 15.65 8.37 0.40
#